data_AF-A0A960LP63-F1
#
_entry.id   AF-A0A960LP63-F1
#
_cell.length_a   1.000
_cell.length_b   1.000
_cell.length_c   1.000
_cell.angle_alpha   90.00
_cell.angle_beta   90.00
_cell.angle_gamma   90.00
#
_symmetry.space_group_name_H-M   'P 1'
#
loop_
_entity.id
_entity.type
_entity.pdbx_description
1 polymer ?
#
loop_
_entity_poly.entity_id
_entity_poly.type
_entity_poly.pdbx_seq_one_letter_code
_entity_poly.pdbx_strand_id
1 'polypeptide(L)'
;MNSLLFVLGVIVLAMALRSFSNPVVRKAGAVAILVASYLVGYFLTGSHVAGISGVLMWFLLPWIELLTRIRKLRLPRRKSLSHQTPPNSRRFPHLGEFTDEVEAEGYEHVEDTGWEWDELQQFFRIFYHAGDKTQAAICLNEQQGLAFVFVSLTSRTADGKTYRTWNFPFSYTLKMSPDIQVNRVPNASSFVELQAEHRDFLQRVGVSTEALIAEDPEALPAQMEMETQVQISHNIDRGLIEPASEDPEKVRYSWRGLFFLYGQLVKDMVKLS
;
A
#
# COMPACT_ATOMS: atom_id res chain seq x y z
N MET A 1 -44.85 -1.87 5.04
CA MET A 1 -44.35 -0.66 5.72
C MET A 1 -43.34 -1.00 6.83
N ASN A 2 -43.66 -1.93 7.74
CA ASN A 2 -42.77 -2.33 8.84
C ASN A 2 -41.41 -2.89 8.37
N SER A 3 -41.37 -3.76 7.35
CA SER A 3 -40.12 -4.37 6.86
C SER A 3 -39.12 -3.33 6.31
N LEU A 4 -39.62 -2.25 5.71
CA LEU A 4 -38.77 -1.19 5.16
C LEU A 4 -38.19 -0.32 6.27
N LEU A 5 -38.95 -0.07 7.34
CA LEU A 5 -38.46 0.61 8.54
C LEU A 5 -37.40 -0.22 9.28
N PHE A 6 -37.55 -1.55 9.32
CA PHE A 6 -36.52 -2.44 9.86
C PHE A 6 -35.21 -2.34 9.09
N VAL A 7 -35.26 -2.43 7.76
CA VAL A 7 -34.07 -2.28 6.91
C VAL A 7 -33.41 -0.91 7.15
N LEU A 8 -34.22 0.16 7.14
CA LEU A 8 -33.71 1.51 7.35
C LEU A 8 -33.07 1.67 8.74
N GLY A 9 -33.68 1.09 9.78
CA GLY A 9 -33.12 1.06 11.13
C GLY A 9 -31.77 0.36 11.21
N VAL A 10 -31.62 -0.79 10.53
CA VAL A 10 -30.34 -1.51 10.46
C VAL A 10 -29.30 -0.70 9.68
N ILE A 11 -29.67 0.00 8.61
CA ILE A 11 -28.76 0.89 7.86
C ILE A 11 -28.30 2.05 8.74
N VAL A 12 -29.20 2.72 9.46
CA VAL A 12 -28.86 3.82 10.37
C VAL A 12 -27.95 3.32 11.49
N LEU A 13 -28.24 2.15 12.08
CA LEU A 13 -27.38 1.51 13.07
C LEU A 13 -25.99 1.21 12.50
N ALA A 14 -25.92 0.66 11.28
CA ALA A 14 -24.66 0.36 10.63
C ALA A 14 -23.79 1.61 10.44
N MET A 15 -24.40 2.71 9.97
CA MET A 15 -23.72 4.00 9.80
C MET A 15 -23.27 4.59 11.12
N ALA A 16 -24.09 4.51 12.16
CA ALA A 16 -23.74 4.95 13.50
C ALA A 16 -22.57 4.14 14.09
N LEU A 17 -22.59 2.81 13.97
CA LEU A 17 -21.48 1.97 14.42
C LEU A 17 -20.17 2.27 13.67
N ARG A 18 -20.27 2.62 12.38
CA ARG A 18 -19.11 2.99 11.56
C ARG A 18 -18.49 4.35 11.90
N SER A 19 -19.16 5.23 12.64
CA SER A 19 -18.60 6.53 13.03
C SER A 19 -17.72 6.47 14.28
N PHE A 20 -17.71 5.34 15.01
CA PHE A 20 -16.86 5.15 16.17
C PHE A 20 -15.39 4.92 15.77
N SER A 21 -14.48 5.46 16.59
CA SER A 21 -13.03 5.21 16.47
C SER A 21 -12.62 3.80 16.90
N ASN A 22 -13.44 3.12 17.71
CA ASN A 22 -13.15 1.77 18.18
C ASN A 22 -13.25 0.74 17.03
N PRO A 23 -12.19 0.00 16.69
CA PRO A 23 -12.18 -0.93 15.56
C PRO A 23 -13.21 -2.06 15.65
N VAL A 24 -13.54 -2.53 16.86
CA VAL A 24 -14.53 -3.61 17.05
C VAL A 24 -15.93 -3.11 16.73
N VAL A 25 -16.27 -1.91 17.21
CA VAL A 25 -17.58 -1.27 16.97
C VAL A 25 -17.74 -0.95 15.49
N ARG A 26 -16.70 -0.42 14.86
CA ARG A 26 -16.69 -0.10 13.43
C ARG A 26 -16.91 -1.36 12.58
N LYS A 27 -16.27 -2.49 12.94
CA LYS A 27 -16.46 -3.79 12.28
C LYS A 27 -17.87 -4.33 12.44
N ALA A 28 -18.47 -4.17 13.63
CA ALA A 28 -19.88 -4.50 13.83
C ALA A 28 -20.79 -3.71 12.87
N GLY A 29 -20.45 -2.44 12.60
CA GLY A 29 -21.10 -1.63 11.58
C GLY A 29 -21.02 -2.24 10.18
N ALA A 30 -19.85 -2.76 9.76
CA ALA A 30 -19.73 -3.44 8.47
C ALA A 30 -20.54 -4.74 8.39
N VAL A 31 -20.59 -5.52 9.48
CA VAL A 31 -21.47 -6.70 9.56
C VAL A 31 -22.93 -6.28 9.43
N ALA A 32 -23.34 -5.18 10.07
CA ALA A 32 -24.69 -4.65 9.95
C ALA A 32 -25.06 -4.24 8.51
N ILE A 33 -24.11 -3.74 7.70
CA ILE A 33 -24.33 -3.49 6.26
C ILE A 33 -24.63 -4.80 5.51
N LEU A 34 -23.90 -5.87 5.80
CA LEU A 34 -24.16 -7.18 5.19
C LEU A 34 -25.55 -7.71 5.60
N VAL A 35 -25.91 -7.57 6.87
CA VAL A 35 -27.25 -7.92 7.37
C VAL A 35 -28.34 -7.09 6.68
N ALA A 36 -28.14 -5.77 6.54
CA ALA A 36 -29.08 -4.91 5.82
C ALA A 36 -29.26 -5.38 4.36
N SER A 37 -28.17 -5.73 3.68
CA SER A 37 -28.19 -6.21 2.29
C SER A 37 -28.95 -7.53 2.16
N TYR A 38 -28.78 -8.44 3.12
CA TYR A 38 -29.57 -9.66 3.22
C TYR A 38 -31.06 -9.35 3.39
N LEU A 39 -31.41 -8.48 4.35
CA LEU A 39 -32.79 -8.14 4.65
C LEU A 39 -33.49 -7.45 3.47
N VAL A 40 -32.78 -6.60 2.72
CA VAL A 40 -33.28 -6.00 1.47
C VAL A 40 -33.66 -7.10 0.47
N GLY A 41 -32.74 -8.02 0.17
CA GLY A 41 -33.01 -9.10 -0.78
C GLY A 41 -34.15 -10.02 -0.34
N TYR A 42 -34.17 -10.37 0.94
CA TYR A 42 -35.21 -11.22 1.53
C TYR A 42 -36.59 -10.55 1.53
N PHE A 43 -36.73 -9.33 2.04
CA PHE A 43 -38.03 -8.68 2.16
C PHE A 43 -38.65 -8.23 0.83
N LEU A 44 -37.83 -7.97 -0.19
CA LEU A 44 -38.35 -7.64 -1.53
C LEU A 44 -38.89 -8.86 -2.29
N THR A 45 -38.37 -10.06 -2.00
CA THR A 45 -38.63 -11.26 -2.82
C THR A 45 -39.26 -12.42 -2.06
N GLY A 46 -39.25 -12.38 -0.72
CA GLY A 46 -39.60 -13.52 0.14
C GLY A 46 -38.58 -14.66 0.14
N SER A 47 -37.43 -14.50 -0.53
CA SER A 47 -36.47 -15.59 -0.76
C SER A 47 -35.17 -15.40 0.01
N HIS A 48 -34.77 -16.41 0.78
CA HIS A 48 -33.46 -16.44 1.43
C HIS A 48 -32.31 -16.46 0.41
N VAL A 49 -32.54 -17.04 -0.77
CA VAL A 49 -31.56 -17.04 -1.86
C VAL A 49 -31.29 -15.60 -2.31
N ALA A 50 -32.32 -14.77 -2.47
CA ALA A 50 -32.15 -13.37 -2.83
C ALA A 50 -31.40 -12.58 -1.75
N GLY A 51 -31.67 -12.85 -0.47
CA GLY A 51 -30.92 -12.27 0.65
C GLY A 51 -29.44 -12.64 0.62
N ILE A 52 -29.12 -13.92 0.45
CA ILE A 52 -27.72 -14.40 0.34
C ILE A 52 -27.03 -13.75 -0.87
N SER A 53 -27.70 -13.68 -2.02
CA SER A 53 -27.17 -13.02 -3.22
C SER A 53 -26.84 -11.54 -2.96
N GLY A 54 -27.67 -10.82 -2.19
CA GLY A 54 -27.40 -9.44 -1.80
C GLY A 54 -26.13 -9.29 -0.96
N VAL A 55 -25.83 -10.25 -0.09
CA VAL A 55 -24.57 -10.28 0.67
C VAL A 55 -23.39 -10.60 -0.25
N LEU A 56 -23.51 -11.64 -1.09
CA LEU A 56 -22.44 -12.06 -1.99
C LEU A 56 -22.05 -10.97 -3.00
N MET A 57 -22.98 -10.11 -3.39
CA MET A 57 -22.72 -9.00 -4.30
C MET A 57 -21.59 -8.08 -3.81
N TRP A 58 -21.48 -7.83 -2.49
CA TRP A 58 -20.39 -7.04 -1.92
C TRP A 58 -19.00 -7.62 -2.19
N PHE A 59 -18.90 -8.94 -2.26
CA PHE A 59 -17.66 -9.66 -2.55
C PHE A 59 -17.39 -9.77 -4.06
N LEU A 60 -18.41 -9.52 -4.90
CA LEU A 60 -18.27 -9.48 -6.36
C LEU A 60 -17.87 -8.08 -6.86
N LEU A 61 -18.16 -7.00 -6.12
CA LEU A 61 -17.79 -5.64 -6.51
C LEU A 61 -16.29 -5.47 -6.81
N PRO A 62 -15.34 -5.97 -6.00
CA PRO A 62 -13.91 -5.88 -6.31
C PRO A 62 -13.53 -6.55 -7.63
N TRP A 63 -14.24 -7.61 -8.04
CA TRP A 63 -13.97 -8.30 -9.30
C TRP A 63 -14.25 -7.44 -10.53
N ILE A 64 -15.19 -6.50 -10.45
CA ILE A 64 -15.47 -5.56 -11.54
C ILE A 64 -14.20 -4.75 -11.83
N GLU A 65 -13.57 -4.16 -10.81
CA GLU A 65 -12.33 -3.39 -10.99
C GLU A 65 -11.17 -4.30 -11.45
N LEU A 66 -11.04 -5.49 -10.86
CA LEU A 66 -9.97 -6.43 -11.21
C LEU A 66 -10.01 -6.86 -12.67
N LEU A 67 -11.20 -7.20 -13.19
CA LEU A 67 -11.36 -7.71 -14.56
C LEU A 67 -11.37 -6.60 -15.62
N THR A 68 -11.80 -5.39 -15.26
CA THR A 68 -11.92 -4.29 -16.22
C THR A 68 -10.67 -3.42 -16.27
N ARG A 69 -10.15 -2.98 -15.11
CA ARG A 69 -9.05 -2.03 -15.01
C ARG A 69 -7.72 -2.75 -14.78
N ILE A 70 -7.62 -3.53 -13.70
CA ILE A 70 -6.33 -4.12 -13.28
C ILE A 70 -5.82 -5.18 -14.28
N ARG A 71 -6.71 -5.97 -14.86
CA ARG A 71 -6.32 -6.95 -15.90
C ARG A 71 -5.81 -6.29 -17.19
N LYS A 72 -6.25 -5.06 -17.47
CA LYS A 72 -5.78 -4.27 -18.62
C LYS A 72 -4.53 -3.45 -18.32
N LEU A 73 -4.18 -3.27 -17.05
CA LEU A 73 -2.98 -2.54 -16.64
C LEU A 73 -1.72 -3.18 -17.24
N ARG A 74 -0.83 -2.33 -17.75
CA ARG A 74 0.50 -2.69 -18.25
C ARG A 74 1.55 -1.85 -17.57
N LEU A 75 2.38 -2.51 -16.80
CA LEU A 75 3.48 -1.89 -16.07
C LEU A 75 4.80 -2.18 -16.78
N PRO A 76 5.77 -1.26 -16.74
CA PRO A 76 7.07 -1.54 -17.30
C PRO A 76 7.77 -2.62 -16.45
N ARG A 77 8.43 -3.56 -17.12
CA ARG A 77 9.20 -4.62 -16.47
C ARG A 77 10.44 -4.08 -15.75
N ARG A 78 11.01 -3.00 -16.29
CA ARG A 78 12.11 -2.25 -15.69
C ARG A 78 11.65 -0.85 -15.36
N LYS A 79 11.87 -0.43 -14.12
CA LYS A 79 11.69 0.95 -13.70
C LYS A 79 13.06 1.55 -13.52
N SER A 80 13.32 2.66 -14.19
CA SER A 80 14.47 3.49 -13.93
C SER A 80 13.98 4.80 -13.31
N LEU A 81 14.60 5.16 -12.20
CA LEU A 81 14.48 6.43 -11.53
C LEU A 81 15.37 7.42 -12.26
N SER A 82 14.77 8.51 -12.72
CA SER A 82 15.50 9.66 -13.21
C SER A 82 15.52 10.74 -12.15
N HIS A 83 16.55 11.58 -12.18
CA HIS A 83 16.54 12.84 -11.45
C HIS A 83 15.25 13.61 -11.76
N GLN A 84 14.64 14.19 -10.72
CA GLN A 84 13.39 14.96 -10.82
C GLN A 84 13.51 16.24 -10.01
N THR A 85 12.94 17.33 -10.52
CA THR A 85 12.74 18.51 -9.69
C THR A 85 11.61 18.24 -8.69
N PRO A 86 11.73 18.68 -7.42
CA PRO A 86 10.67 18.48 -6.45
C PRO A 86 9.34 19.10 -6.91
N PRO A 87 8.21 18.41 -6.68
CA PRO A 87 6.90 18.90 -7.08
C PRO A 87 6.57 20.21 -6.36
N ASN A 88 5.86 21.10 -7.05
CA ASN A 88 5.41 22.35 -6.45
C ASN A 88 4.37 22.12 -5.35
N SER A 89 4.15 23.14 -4.51
CA SER A 89 3.21 23.09 -3.39
C SER A 89 1.75 22.89 -3.78
N ARG A 90 1.37 23.02 -5.06
CA ARG A 90 0.01 22.63 -5.52
C ARG A 90 -0.11 21.13 -5.74
N ARG A 91 0.95 20.48 -6.22
CA ARG A 91 0.99 19.03 -6.47
C ARG A 91 1.30 18.25 -5.18
N PHE A 92 2.21 18.76 -4.36
CA PHE A 92 2.56 18.16 -3.07
C PHE A 92 2.70 19.23 -1.98
N PRO A 93 1.58 19.67 -1.37
CA PRO A 93 1.57 20.74 -0.37
C PRO A 93 2.45 20.46 0.86
N HIS A 94 2.48 19.21 1.31
CA HIS A 94 3.13 18.80 2.56
C HIS A 94 4.59 18.37 2.40
N LEU A 95 5.18 18.48 1.19
CA LEU A 95 6.57 18.04 0.98
C LEU A 95 7.56 18.78 1.89
N GLY A 96 7.34 20.09 2.11
CA GLY A 96 8.17 20.90 3.01
C GLY A 96 8.11 20.38 4.45
N GLU A 97 6.91 20.20 4.99
CA GLU A 97 6.69 19.68 6.35
C GLU A 97 7.37 18.32 6.56
N PHE A 98 7.22 17.38 5.62
CA PHE A 98 7.90 16.09 5.71
C PHE A 98 9.42 16.21 5.60
N THR A 99 9.93 17.14 4.80
CA THR A 99 11.37 17.37 4.67
C THR A 99 11.95 17.90 5.98
N ASP A 100 11.29 18.90 6.57
CA ASP A 100 11.70 19.51 7.83
C ASP A 100 11.70 18.48 8.97
N GLU A 101 10.69 17.60 9.03
CA GLU A 101 10.63 16.51 10.02
C GLU A 101 11.80 15.52 9.88
N VAL A 102 12.16 15.16 8.64
CA VAL A 102 13.23 14.19 8.36
C VAL A 102 14.60 14.80 8.68
N GLU A 103 14.84 16.05 8.27
CA GLU A 103 16.09 16.77 8.54
C GLU A 103 16.28 17.09 10.03
N ALA A 104 15.19 17.36 10.76
CA ALA A 104 15.23 17.59 12.21
C ALA A 104 15.78 16.38 12.99
N GLU A 105 15.59 15.16 12.47
CA GLU A 105 16.14 13.92 13.03
C GLU A 105 17.55 13.59 12.50
N GLY A 106 18.20 14.51 11.79
CA GLY A 106 19.60 14.39 11.37
C GLY A 106 19.83 13.63 10.06
N TYR A 107 18.78 13.38 9.28
CA TYR A 107 18.92 12.82 7.93
C TYR A 107 19.37 13.91 6.95
N GLU A 108 20.35 13.58 6.11
CA GLU A 108 20.83 14.48 5.06
C GLU A 108 20.12 14.17 3.74
N HIS A 109 19.67 15.22 3.03
CA HIS A 109 19.09 15.08 1.69
C HIS A 109 20.13 14.54 0.72
N VAL A 110 19.71 13.56 -0.09
CA VAL A 110 20.57 12.88 -1.07
C VAL A 110 20.16 13.27 -2.49
N GLU A 111 18.94 12.91 -2.87
CA GLU A 111 18.46 13.18 -4.23
C GLU A 111 16.92 13.19 -4.30
N ASP A 112 16.41 13.98 -5.23
CA ASP A 112 15.03 13.95 -5.69
C ASP A 112 14.96 13.15 -7.00
N THR A 113 14.25 12.03 -6.98
CA THR A 113 14.12 11.12 -8.12
C THR A 113 12.69 10.72 -8.37
N GLY A 114 12.42 10.11 -9.51
CA GLY A 114 11.08 9.61 -9.79
C GLY A 114 11.03 8.84 -11.09
N TRP A 115 9.86 8.30 -11.38
CA TRP A 115 9.58 7.71 -12.67
C TRP A 115 8.15 8.03 -13.09
N GLU A 116 7.96 8.14 -14.39
CA GLU A 116 6.66 8.39 -15.00
C GLU A 116 6.38 7.31 -16.03
N TRP A 117 5.14 6.83 -16.05
CA TRP A 117 4.68 5.84 -17.01
C TRP A 117 3.18 5.94 -17.21
N ASP A 118 2.76 6.31 -18.42
CA ASP A 118 1.35 6.49 -18.73
C ASP A 118 0.71 7.48 -17.72
N GLU A 119 -0.33 7.07 -16.99
CA GLU A 119 -0.97 7.90 -15.95
C GLU A 119 -0.39 7.68 -14.54
N LEU A 120 0.69 6.90 -14.42
CA LEU A 120 1.40 6.66 -13.15
C LEU A 120 2.58 7.61 -13.04
N GLN A 121 2.62 8.38 -11.97
CA GLN A 121 3.78 9.18 -11.60
C GLN A 121 4.19 8.84 -10.18
N GLN A 122 5.48 8.61 -9.96
CA GLN A 122 6.04 8.46 -8.62
C GLN A 122 7.21 9.41 -8.45
N PHE A 123 7.21 10.11 -7.31
CA PHE A 123 8.29 10.97 -6.87
C PHE A 123 8.83 10.45 -5.55
N PHE A 124 10.15 10.51 -5.40
CA PHE A 124 10.90 10.12 -4.22
C PHE A 124 11.85 11.26 -3.85
N ARG A 125 11.77 11.71 -2.61
CA ARG A 125 12.85 12.49 -1.99
C ARG A 125 13.60 11.58 -1.04
N ILE A 126 14.87 11.34 -1.32
CA ILE A 126 15.72 10.38 -0.61
C ILE A 126 16.61 11.13 0.38
N PHE A 127 16.74 10.56 1.57
CA PHE A 127 17.67 11.02 2.59
C PHE A 127 18.46 9.85 3.17
N TYR A 128 19.58 10.16 3.81
CA TYR A 128 20.41 9.18 4.48
C TYR A 128 20.90 9.68 5.84
N HIS A 129 20.91 8.80 6.83
CA HIS A 129 21.45 9.10 8.15
C HIS A 129 22.66 8.19 8.42
N ALA A 130 23.86 8.77 8.41
CA ALA A 130 25.11 8.00 8.50
C ALA A 130 25.31 7.27 9.85
N GLY A 131 24.83 7.84 10.96
CA GLY A 131 24.95 7.22 12.29
C GLY A 131 24.13 5.92 12.40
N ASP A 132 22.84 6.02 12.13
CA ASP A 132 21.90 4.91 12.11
C ASP A 132 22.05 3.97 10.90
N LYS A 133 22.77 4.39 9.85
CA LYS A 133 22.93 3.68 8.57
C LYS A 133 21.57 3.32 7.95
N THR A 134 20.71 4.32 7.89
CA THR A 134 19.31 4.17 7.45
C THR A 134 19.02 5.17 6.34
N GLN A 135 18.41 4.66 5.28
CA GLN A 135 17.80 5.46 4.22
C GLN A 135 16.37 5.85 4.61
N ALA A 136 16.01 7.13 4.47
CA ALA A 136 14.62 7.58 4.48
C ALA A 136 14.17 7.97 3.07
N ALA A 137 12.89 7.79 2.76
CA ALA A 137 12.31 8.27 1.51
C ALA A 137 10.89 8.80 1.72
N ILE A 138 10.65 10.03 1.31
CA ILE A 138 9.30 10.60 1.16
C ILE A 138 8.81 10.24 -0.24
N CYS A 139 7.69 9.56 -0.33
CA CYS A 139 7.17 9.02 -1.57
C CYS A 139 5.81 9.64 -1.90
N LEU A 140 5.67 10.18 -3.11
CA LEU A 140 4.39 10.58 -3.69
C LEU A 140 4.06 9.63 -4.84
N ASN A 141 2.93 8.94 -4.74
CA ASN A 141 2.38 8.09 -5.80
C ASN A 141 1.11 8.73 -6.34
N GLU A 142 1.09 9.02 -7.63
CA GLU A 142 -0.06 9.58 -8.34
C GLU A 142 -0.55 8.60 -9.40
N GLN A 143 -1.87 8.38 -9.41
CA GLN A 143 -2.55 7.58 -10.42
C GLN A 143 -3.99 8.08 -10.59
N GLN A 144 -4.37 8.46 -11.81
CA GLN A 144 -5.77 8.74 -12.19
C GLN A 144 -6.50 9.72 -11.25
N GLY A 145 -5.81 10.80 -10.86
CA GLY A 145 -6.37 11.84 -9.98
C GLY A 145 -6.40 11.48 -8.49
N LEU A 146 -5.86 10.32 -8.11
CA LEU A 146 -5.58 9.97 -6.72
C LEU A 146 -4.08 10.16 -6.45
N ALA A 147 -3.77 10.78 -5.32
CA ALA A 147 -2.41 10.95 -4.82
C ALA A 147 -2.30 10.31 -3.44
N PHE A 148 -1.23 9.55 -3.23
CA PHE A 148 -0.90 8.94 -1.94
C PHE A 148 0.51 9.30 -1.55
N VAL A 149 0.65 9.80 -0.33
CA VAL A 149 1.92 10.12 0.27
C VAL A 149 2.21 9.10 1.37
N PHE A 150 3.46 8.66 1.44
CA PHE A 150 3.95 7.84 2.53
C PHE A 150 5.45 8.05 2.71
N VAL A 151 5.95 7.71 3.90
CA VAL A 151 7.37 7.73 4.23
C VAL A 151 7.82 6.30 4.49
N SER A 152 9.06 6.00 4.10
CA SER A 152 9.70 4.72 4.39
C SER A 152 11.10 4.91 4.95
N LEU A 153 11.48 4.01 5.85
CA LEU A 153 12.82 3.82 6.39
C LEU A 153 13.34 2.46 5.96
N THR A 154 14.56 2.42 5.43
CA THR A 154 15.20 1.21 4.93
C THR A 154 16.60 1.08 5.52
N SER A 155 16.90 -0.08 6.08
CA SER A 155 18.23 -0.44 6.56
C SER A 155 18.64 -1.77 5.92
N ARG A 156 19.92 -1.90 5.58
CA ARG A 156 20.45 -3.08 4.87
C ARG A 156 21.58 -3.72 5.67
N THR A 157 21.71 -5.04 5.56
CA THR A 157 22.74 -5.83 6.25
C THR A 157 23.69 -6.48 5.25
N ALA A 158 24.89 -6.84 5.72
CA ALA A 158 25.93 -7.43 4.86
C ALA A 158 25.56 -8.82 4.30
N ASP A 159 24.60 -9.51 4.91
CA ASP A 159 24.05 -10.78 4.43
C ASP A 159 23.00 -10.61 3.31
N GLY A 160 22.80 -9.38 2.82
CA GLY A 160 21.90 -9.07 1.70
C GLY A 160 20.44 -8.86 2.09
N LYS A 161 20.10 -8.86 3.39
CA LYS A 161 18.74 -8.58 3.84
C LYS A 161 18.47 -7.09 3.88
N THR A 162 17.21 -6.76 3.59
CA THR A 162 16.67 -5.40 3.63
C THR A 162 15.51 -5.34 4.61
N TYR A 163 15.58 -4.41 5.55
CA TYR A 163 14.55 -4.17 6.55
C TYR A 163 13.87 -2.85 6.23
N ARG A 164 12.56 -2.88 6.03
CA ARG A 164 11.80 -1.70 5.64
C ARG A 164 10.63 -1.43 6.56
N THR A 165 10.54 -0.21 7.05
CA THR A 165 9.39 0.28 7.81
C THR A 165 8.72 1.39 7.03
N TRP A 166 7.39 1.36 6.90
CA TRP A 166 6.66 2.41 6.19
C TRP A 166 5.24 2.62 6.73
N ASN A 167 4.67 3.78 6.44
CA ASN A 167 3.28 4.11 6.79
C ASN A 167 2.29 4.00 5.61
N PHE A 168 2.64 3.29 4.53
CA PHE A 168 1.75 3.11 3.38
C PHE A 168 0.36 2.54 3.78
N PRO A 169 -0.76 3.16 3.37
CA PRO A 169 -2.09 2.85 3.90
C PRO A 169 -2.79 1.64 3.27
N PHE A 170 -2.26 1.05 2.20
CA PHE A 170 -2.88 -0.10 1.51
C PHE A 170 -2.09 -1.40 1.68
N SER A 171 -2.75 -2.53 1.41
CA SER A 171 -2.08 -3.81 1.30
C SER A 171 -1.19 -3.90 0.06
N TYR A 172 -0.25 -4.84 0.10
CA TYR A 172 0.71 -5.04 -0.98
C TYR A 172 0.03 -5.55 -2.25
N THR A 173 0.36 -4.94 -3.38
CA THR A 173 -0.10 -5.40 -4.70
C THR A 173 0.75 -6.54 -5.28
N LEU A 174 1.94 -6.75 -4.70
CA LEU A 174 2.88 -7.81 -5.04
C LEU A 174 3.36 -8.54 -3.76
N LYS A 175 3.89 -9.75 -3.89
CA LYS A 175 4.56 -10.48 -2.80
C LYS A 175 5.96 -9.95 -2.59
N MET A 176 6.32 -9.63 -1.34
CA MET A 176 7.69 -9.22 -1.02
C MET A 176 8.71 -10.28 -1.40
N SER A 177 9.84 -9.83 -1.95
CA SER A 177 11.02 -10.65 -2.16
C SER A 177 11.49 -11.28 -0.83
N PRO A 178 12.02 -12.52 -0.82
CA PRO A 178 12.41 -13.22 0.41
C PRO A 178 13.41 -12.46 1.30
N ASP A 179 14.28 -11.66 0.69
CA ASP A 179 15.33 -10.92 1.39
C ASP A 179 14.83 -9.58 1.96
N ILE A 180 13.57 -9.21 1.70
CA ILE A 180 12.95 -7.99 2.22
C ILE A 180 12.01 -8.35 3.36
N GLN A 181 12.34 -7.86 4.56
CA GLN A 181 11.45 -7.91 5.72
C GLN A 181 10.80 -6.55 5.94
N VAL A 182 9.48 -6.55 6.10
CA VAL A 182 8.68 -5.32 6.15
C VAL A 182 7.94 -5.18 7.48
N ASN A 183 8.01 -3.99 8.08
CA ASN A 183 7.15 -3.55 9.19
C ASN A 183 6.22 -2.45 8.69
N ARG A 184 4.92 -2.75 8.57
CA ARG A 184 3.93 -1.78 8.06
C ARG A 184 3.22 -1.11 9.23
N VAL A 185 3.37 0.21 9.35
CA VAL A 185 2.86 1.02 10.45
C VAL A 185 1.98 2.16 9.91
N PRO A 186 0.77 1.85 9.39
CA PRO A 186 -0.05 2.83 8.66
C PRO A 186 -0.62 3.94 9.55
N ASN A 187 -0.51 3.79 10.88
CA ASN A 187 -1.00 4.76 11.85
C ASN A 187 0.11 5.67 12.38
N ALA A 188 1.36 5.50 11.94
CA ALA A 188 2.45 6.38 12.34
C ALA A 188 2.16 7.80 11.84
N SER A 189 2.02 8.71 12.79
CA SER A 189 1.51 10.07 12.61
C SER A 189 2.61 11.11 12.40
N SER A 190 3.87 10.76 12.65
CA SER A 190 5.06 11.59 12.46
C SER A 190 6.26 10.76 12.00
N PHE A 191 7.28 11.43 11.46
CA PHE A 191 8.54 10.78 11.13
C PHE A 191 9.22 10.14 12.37
N VAL A 192 9.21 10.82 13.52
CA VAL A 192 9.79 10.33 14.77
C VAL A 192 9.15 9.02 15.23
N GLU A 193 7.82 8.92 15.15
CA GLU A 193 7.10 7.69 15.47
C GLU A 193 7.49 6.55 14.50
N LEU A 194 7.60 6.85 13.20
CA LEU A 194 8.01 5.87 12.20
C LEU A 194 9.46 5.40 12.42
N GLN A 195 10.35 6.30 12.85
CA GLN A 195 11.75 5.97 13.17
C GLN A 195 11.85 5.10 14.41
N ALA A 196 11.10 5.41 15.48
CA ALA A 196 11.02 4.57 16.66
C ALA A 196 10.55 3.14 16.29
N GLU A 197 9.50 3.03 15.49
CA GLU A 197 8.98 1.75 15.00
C GLU A 197 9.97 0.98 14.10
N HIS A 198 10.84 1.69 13.37
CA HIS A 198 11.90 1.07 12.61
C HIS A 198 12.98 0.47 13.52
N ARG A 199 13.43 1.21 14.54
CA ARG A 199 14.41 0.72 15.52
C ARG A 199 13.86 -0.46 16.31
N ASP A 200 12.62 -0.37 16.78
CA ASP A 200 11.95 -1.46 17.49
C ASP A 200 11.78 -2.69 16.60
N PHE A 201 11.51 -2.49 15.30
CA PHE A 201 11.47 -3.58 14.33
C PHE A 201 12.82 -4.28 14.20
N LEU A 202 13.91 -3.53 13.98
CA LEU A 202 15.27 -4.07 13.88
C LEU A 202 15.65 -4.85 15.14
N GLN A 203 15.36 -4.30 16.32
CA GLN A 203 15.62 -4.97 17.59
C GLN A 203 14.84 -6.29 17.72
N ARG A 204 13.54 -6.30 17.38
CA ARG A 204 12.70 -7.52 17.44
C ARG A 204 13.19 -8.64 16.53
N VAL A 205 13.80 -8.29 15.39
CA VAL A 205 14.38 -9.28 14.45
C VAL A 205 15.86 -9.57 14.73
N GLY A 206 16.42 -9.00 15.81
CA GLY A 206 17.78 -9.28 16.26
C GLY A 206 18.87 -8.59 15.43
N VAL A 207 18.56 -7.48 14.77
CA VAL A 207 19.51 -6.70 13.97
C VAL A 207 19.98 -5.49 14.79
N SER A 208 21.29 -5.42 15.05
CA SER A 208 21.91 -4.27 15.68
C SER A 208 22.48 -3.30 14.64
N THR A 209 22.72 -2.05 15.03
CA THR A 209 23.29 -1.01 14.15
C THR A 209 24.68 -1.39 13.61
N GLU A 210 25.44 -2.22 14.32
CA GLU A 210 26.73 -2.74 13.87
C GLU A 210 26.59 -3.73 12.71
N ALA A 211 25.47 -4.47 12.65
CA ALA A 211 25.18 -5.39 11.55
C ALA A 211 24.69 -4.68 10.27
N LEU A 212 24.26 -3.43 10.40
CA LEU A 212 23.87 -2.59 9.27
C LEU A 212 25.11 -2.12 8.48
N ILE A 213 24.99 -2.08 7.16
CA ILE A 213 26.03 -1.59 6.28
C ILE A 213 25.89 -0.09 6.08
N ALA A 214 27.01 0.63 6.10
CA ALA A 214 27.02 2.01 5.65
C ALA A 214 26.83 2.01 4.13
N GLU A 215 25.92 2.83 3.66
CA GLU A 215 25.58 2.96 2.25
C GLU A 215 26.26 4.18 1.67
N ASP A 216 26.58 4.10 0.38
CA ASP A 216 26.97 5.25 -0.42
C ASP A 216 25.69 6.02 -0.81
N PRO A 217 25.48 7.26 -0.33
CA PRO A 217 24.29 8.03 -0.65
C PRO A 217 24.06 8.17 -2.16
N GLU A 218 25.12 8.36 -2.95
CA GLU A 218 25.02 8.52 -4.41
C GLU A 218 24.52 7.25 -5.11
N ALA A 219 24.67 6.08 -4.46
CA ALA A 219 24.22 4.80 -4.99
C ALA A 219 22.77 4.45 -4.61
N LEU A 220 22.14 5.16 -3.67
CA LEU A 220 20.80 4.83 -3.16
C LEU A 220 19.71 4.77 -4.25
N PRO A 221 19.63 5.70 -5.23
CA PRO A 221 18.65 5.61 -6.31
C PRO A 221 18.80 4.32 -7.12
N ALA A 222 20.03 3.98 -7.52
CA ALA A 222 20.32 2.77 -8.29
C ALA A 222 20.00 1.49 -7.49
N GLN A 223 20.22 1.50 -6.18
CA GLN A 223 19.82 0.40 -5.30
C GLN A 223 18.29 0.24 -5.24
N MET A 224 17.54 1.33 -5.13
CA MET A 224 16.06 1.29 -5.16
C MET A 224 15.51 0.73 -6.48
N GLU A 225 16.14 1.09 -7.62
CA GLU A 225 15.81 0.48 -8.91
C GLU A 225 16.06 -1.03 -8.91
N MET A 226 17.24 -1.45 -8.44
CA MET A 226 17.63 -2.86 -8.40
C MET A 226 16.66 -3.68 -7.53
N GLU A 227 16.31 -3.18 -6.35
CA GLU A 227 15.30 -3.81 -5.48
C GLU A 227 13.94 -3.93 -6.16
N THR A 228 13.53 -2.90 -6.88
CA THR A 228 12.28 -2.91 -7.65
C THR A 228 12.32 -3.97 -8.76
N GLN A 229 13.45 -4.14 -9.43
CA GLN A 229 13.65 -5.17 -10.44
C GLN A 229 13.65 -6.58 -9.85
N VAL A 230 14.29 -6.79 -8.70
CA VAL A 230 14.27 -8.06 -7.95
C VAL A 230 12.82 -8.39 -7.52
N GLN A 231 12.10 -7.39 -7.01
CA GLN A 231 10.70 -7.51 -6.61
C GLN A 231 9.79 -7.91 -7.80
N ILE A 232 9.98 -7.30 -8.98
CA ILE A 232 9.25 -7.66 -10.20
C ILE A 232 9.59 -9.10 -10.61
N SER A 233 10.88 -9.44 -10.67
CA SER A 233 11.35 -10.78 -11.08
C SER A 233 10.80 -11.88 -10.17
N HIS A 234 10.86 -11.66 -8.85
CA HIS A 234 10.25 -12.56 -7.87
C HIS A 234 8.76 -12.79 -8.14
N ASN A 235 8.01 -11.74 -8.48
CA ASN A 235 6.57 -11.87 -8.71
C ASN A 235 6.21 -12.51 -10.06
N ILE A 236 7.11 -12.43 -11.05
CA ILE A 236 7.03 -13.24 -12.27
C ILE A 236 7.22 -14.72 -11.91
N ASP A 237 8.25 -15.06 -11.14
CA ASP A 237 8.54 -16.44 -10.73
C ASP A 237 7.42 -17.05 -9.87
N ARG A 238 6.78 -16.23 -9.03
CA ARG A 238 5.61 -16.64 -8.23
C ARG A 238 4.30 -16.70 -9.03
N GLY A 239 4.34 -16.31 -10.31
CA GLY A 239 3.23 -16.30 -11.24
C GLY A 239 2.14 -15.30 -10.89
N LEU A 240 2.44 -14.22 -10.15
CA LEU A 240 1.47 -13.16 -9.86
C LEU A 240 1.37 -12.16 -11.00
N ILE A 241 2.49 -11.87 -11.64
CA ILE A 241 2.57 -11.10 -12.88
C ILE A 241 3.21 -11.95 -13.97
N GLU A 242 2.93 -11.61 -15.21
CA GLU A 242 3.44 -12.29 -16.40
C GLU A 242 3.79 -11.24 -17.46
N PRO A 243 4.75 -11.52 -18.37
CA PRO A 243 4.98 -10.67 -19.53
C PRO A 243 3.68 -10.45 -20.31
N ALA A 244 3.47 -9.23 -20.81
CA ALA A 244 2.31 -8.93 -21.63
C ALA A 244 2.47 -9.62 -22.99
N SER A 245 1.38 -10.19 -23.51
CA SER A 245 1.36 -10.90 -24.80
C SER A 245 1.79 -10.01 -25.98
N GLU A 246 1.50 -8.72 -25.88
CA GLU A 246 1.76 -7.71 -26.89
C GLU A 246 3.15 -7.08 -26.79
N ASP A 247 3.79 -7.15 -25.61
CA ASP A 247 5.06 -6.48 -25.34
C ASP A 247 5.78 -7.14 -24.14
N PRO A 248 6.88 -7.88 -24.37
CA PRO A 248 7.61 -8.58 -23.31
C PRO A 248 8.35 -7.65 -22.33
N GLU A 249 8.51 -6.37 -22.67
CA GLU A 249 9.04 -5.34 -21.77
C GLU A 249 7.98 -4.80 -20.81
N LYS A 250 6.72 -5.23 -20.96
CA LYS A 250 5.61 -4.92 -20.07
C LYS A 250 5.18 -6.16 -19.30
N VAL A 251 4.70 -5.94 -18.09
CA VAL A 251 4.09 -6.98 -17.24
C VAL A 251 2.64 -6.65 -16.95
N ARG A 252 1.85 -7.71 -16.74
CA ARG A 252 0.44 -7.63 -16.33
C ARG A 252 0.16 -8.65 -15.23
N TYR A 253 -0.91 -8.45 -14.47
CA TYR A 253 -1.36 -9.46 -13.53
C TYR A 253 -1.86 -10.71 -14.24
N SER A 254 -1.38 -11.88 -13.82
CA SER A 254 -1.95 -13.16 -14.22
C SER A 254 -3.30 -13.39 -13.52
N TRP A 255 -4.03 -14.46 -13.87
CA TRP A 255 -5.23 -14.86 -13.11
C TRP A 255 -4.93 -15.13 -11.64
N ARG A 256 -3.81 -15.80 -11.35
CA ARG A 256 -3.34 -16.04 -9.99
C ARG A 256 -3.02 -14.71 -9.27
N GLY A 257 -2.47 -13.73 -9.99
CA GLY A 257 -2.29 -12.37 -9.53
C GLY A 257 -3.62 -11.69 -9.15
N LEU A 258 -4.64 -11.82 -10.00
CA LEU A 258 -5.97 -11.25 -9.71
C LEU A 258 -6.60 -11.87 -8.46
N PHE A 259 -6.52 -13.20 -8.27
CA PHE A 259 -6.98 -13.83 -7.04
C PHE A 259 -6.19 -13.39 -5.80
N PHE A 260 -4.87 -13.19 -5.95
CA PHE A 260 -4.04 -12.64 -4.88
C PHE A 260 -4.51 -11.23 -4.50
N LEU A 261 -4.69 -10.34 -5.48
CA LEU A 261 -5.17 -8.98 -5.26
C LEU A 261 -6.57 -8.96 -4.65
N TYR A 262 -7.47 -9.81 -5.14
CA TYR A 262 -8.80 -9.96 -4.56
C TYR A 262 -8.73 -10.27 -3.05
N GLY A 263 -7.85 -11.20 -2.65
CA GLY A 263 -7.63 -11.49 -1.24
C GLY A 263 -7.12 -10.29 -0.44
N GLN A 264 -6.25 -9.46 -1.02
CA GLN A 264 -5.77 -8.23 -0.38
C GLN A 264 -6.89 -7.17 -0.26
N LEU A 265 -7.70 -6.99 -1.29
CA LEU A 265 -8.84 -6.07 -1.29
C LEU A 265 -9.88 -6.47 -0.23
N VAL A 266 -10.23 -7.75 -0.16
CA VAL A 266 -11.14 -8.27 0.88
C VAL A 266 -10.55 -8.06 2.27
N LYS A 267 -9.24 -8.31 2.45
CA LYS A 267 -8.56 -8.05 3.72
C LYS A 267 -8.59 -6.56 4.09
N ASP A 268 -8.39 -5.67 3.13
CA ASP A 268 -8.45 -4.23 3.34
C ASP A 268 -9.88 -3.78 3.67
N MET A 269 -10.92 -4.31 3.01
CA MET A 269 -12.32 -4.08 3.37
C MET A 269 -12.61 -4.49 4.83
N VAL A 270 -12.04 -5.60 5.31
CA VAL A 270 -12.17 -6.07 6.70
C VAL A 270 -11.35 -5.24 7.70
N LYS A 271 -10.27 -4.59 7.26
CA LYS A 271 -9.42 -3.72 8.12
C LYS A 271 -9.90 -2.27 8.19
N LEU A 272 -10.41 -1.76 7.07
CA LEU A 272 -11.02 -0.43 6.95
C LEU A 272 -12.46 -0.43 7.47
N SER A 273 -13.03 -1.62 7.73
CA SER A 273 -14.20 -1.76 8.59
C SER A 273 -13.87 -1.67 10.07
#